data_AF-A0A9D9LJP2-F1
#
_entry.id   AF-A0A9D9LJP2-F1
#
_cell.length_a   1.000
_cell.length_b   1.000
_cell.length_c   1.000
_cell.angle_alpha   90.00
_cell.angle_beta   90.00
_cell.angle_gamma   90.00
#
_symmetry.space_group_name_H-M   'P 1'
#
loop_
_entity.id
_entity.type
_entity.pdbx_description
1 polymer ?
#
loop_
_entity_poly.entity_id
_entity_poly.type
_entity_poly.pdbx_seq_one_letter_code
_entity_poly.pdbx_strand_id
1 'polypeptide(L)'
;MGIINAILGNASSIDVAALEKEYGPMLCDGEQIEQAFVVIRDKWIFTNKRLILQDIQGVTGSKRSYRSIPYGSINMFSVETAGTFDTDSEMKIWVKGLDEPIKQNFGRKADVKGIQRALASYVL
;
A
#
# COMPACT_ATOMS: atom_id res chain seq x y z
N MET A 1 13.20 19.23 9.56
CA MET A 1 12.04 19.89 8.93
C MET A 1 11.92 19.36 7.51
N GLY A 2 11.33 18.17 7.35
CA GLY A 2 11.13 17.53 6.05
C GLY A 2 9.85 18.05 5.42
N ILE A 3 9.95 18.52 4.18
CA ILE A 3 8.85 19.10 3.42
C ILE A 3 7.93 17.94 3.00
N ILE A 4 6.76 17.83 3.65
CA ILE A 4 5.73 16.86 3.27
C ILE A 4 5.01 17.42 2.04
N ASN A 5 5.33 16.91 0.86
CA ASN A 5 4.54 17.11 -0.35
C ASN A 5 4.36 15.76 -1.04
N ALA A 6 3.32 15.04 -0.66
CA ALA A 6 2.79 13.95 -1.47
C ALA A 6 1.28 13.84 -1.27
N ILE A 7 0.56 14.76 -1.91
CA ILE A 7 -0.87 14.64 -2.20
C ILE A 7 -0.94 14.25 -3.67
N LEU A 8 -1.36 13.03 -4.01
CA LEU A 8 -1.92 12.73 -5.32
C LEU A 8 -2.82 11.48 -5.24
N GLY A 9 -4.14 11.71 -5.39
CA GLY A 9 -5.08 10.69 -5.85
C GLY A 9 -6.05 10.14 -4.80
N ASN A 10 -7.15 10.87 -4.58
CA ASN A 10 -8.40 10.47 -3.89
C ASN A 10 -8.33 9.53 -2.66
N ALA A 11 -7.20 9.49 -1.94
CA ALA A 11 -7.06 8.93 -0.62
C ALA A 11 -7.51 10.00 0.37
N SER A 12 -8.72 9.85 0.92
CA SER A 12 -9.21 10.68 2.04
C SER A 12 -8.09 10.85 3.05
N SER A 13 -7.58 12.08 3.17
CA SER A 13 -6.49 12.56 4.03
C SER A 13 -6.15 11.61 5.17
N ILE A 14 -5.24 10.66 4.96
CA ILE A 14 -4.67 9.95 6.10
C ILE A 14 -3.77 10.97 6.78
N ASP A 15 -4.07 11.27 8.04
CA ASP A 15 -3.27 12.19 8.84
C ASP A 15 -1.84 11.64 8.95
N VAL A 16 -0.89 12.36 8.38
CA VAL A 16 0.53 11.99 8.39
C VAL A 16 1.03 11.88 9.83
N ALA A 17 0.54 12.73 10.75
CA ALA A 17 0.92 12.63 12.16
C ALA A 17 0.40 11.33 12.80
N ALA A 18 -0.80 10.88 12.41
CA ALA A 18 -1.35 9.61 12.86
C ALA A 18 -0.56 8.41 12.29
N LEU A 19 -0.16 8.47 11.03
CA LEU A 19 0.71 7.45 10.42
C LEU A 19 2.07 7.40 11.09
N GLU A 20 2.73 8.52 11.29
CA GLU A 20 4.03 8.58 11.98
C GLU A 20 3.92 8.04 13.40
N LYS A 21 2.83 8.34 14.11
CA LYS A 21 2.60 7.78 15.45
C LYS A 21 2.37 6.25 15.43
N GLU A 22 1.66 5.74 14.44
CA GLU A 22 1.33 4.30 14.34
C GLU A 22 2.51 3.46 13.81
N TYR A 23 3.23 3.97 12.81
CA TYR A 23 4.28 3.23 12.09
C TYR A 23 5.69 3.63 12.48
N GLY A 24 5.92 4.83 13.00
CA GLY A 24 7.25 5.35 13.36
C GLY A 24 8.10 4.38 14.18
N PRO A 25 7.57 3.70 15.23
CA PRO A 25 8.32 2.71 15.99
C PRO A 25 8.80 1.48 15.18
N MET A 26 8.26 1.24 13.99
CA MET A 26 8.62 0.12 13.09
C MET A 26 9.56 0.55 11.96
N LEU A 27 9.81 1.85 11.79
CA LEU A 27 10.69 2.39 10.77
C LEU A 27 12.14 2.30 11.24
N CYS A 28 13.05 1.97 10.32
CA CYS A 28 14.47 2.03 10.61
C CYS A 28 15.02 3.47 10.47
N ASP A 29 16.24 3.71 10.94
CA ASP A 29 16.89 5.01 10.79
C ASP A 29 16.93 5.48 9.32
N GLY A 30 16.51 6.72 9.11
CA GLY A 30 16.41 7.36 7.79
C GLY A 30 15.31 6.80 6.89
N GLU A 31 14.43 5.92 7.38
CA GLU A 31 13.20 5.52 6.70
C GLU A 31 12.09 6.55 6.99
N GLN A 32 11.39 7.01 5.95
CA GLN A 32 10.34 8.02 6.04
C GLN A 32 9.11 7.57 5.25
N ILE A 33 7.92 7.82 5.80
CA ILE A 33 6.66 7.58 5.09
C ILE A 33 6.48 8.67 4.04
N GLU A 34 6.32 8.27 2.79
CA GLU A 34 6.17 9.20 1.67
C GLU A 34 4.73 9.23 1.16
N GLN A 35 4.05 8.08 1.10
CA GLN A 35 2.65 7.99 0.67
C GLN A 35 1.91 6.88 1.43
N ALA A 36 0.59 7.00 1.56
CA ALA A 36 -0.23 5.96 2.15
C ALA A 36 -1.62 5.92 1.55
N PHE A 37 -2.15 4.71 1.36
CA PHE A 37 -3.47 4.46 0.80
C PHE A 37 -4.26 3.54 1.72
N VAL A 38 -5.54 3.85 1.93
CA VAL A 38 -6.48 2.92 2.57
C VAL A 38 -7.18 2.12 1.49
N VAL A 39 -7.08 0.81 1.57
CA VAL A 39 -7.75 -0.13 0.66
C VAL A 39 -8.76 -0.92 1.48
N ILE A 40 -10.03 -0.50 1.42
CA ILE A 40 -11.12 -1.07 2.23
C ILE A 40 -10.85 -0.85 3.73
N ARG A 41 -10.18 -1.80 4.40
CA ARG A 41 -9.74 -1.72 5.81
C ARG A 41 -8.23 -1.82 5.94
N ASP A 42 -7.55 -2.23 4.89
CA ASP A 42 -6.11 -2.44 4.84
C ASP A 42 -5.42 -1.11 4.54
N LYS A 43 -4.14 -1.03 4.88
CA LYS A 43 -3.32 0.15 4.57
C LYS A 43 -2.09 -0.25 3.78
N TRP A 44 -1.81 0.52 2.75
CA TRP A 44 -0.59 0.41 1.94
C TRP A 44 0.26 1.63 2.24
N ILE A 45 1.38 1.44 2.92
CA ILE A 45 2.29 2.52 3.31
C ILE A 45 3.54 2.42 2.45
N PHE A 46 3.81 3.46 1.68
CA PHE A 46 5.00 3.60 0.88
C PHE A 46 6.00 4.44 1.66
N THR A 47 7.17 3.86 1.94
CA THR A 47 8.30 4.58 2.51
C THR A 47 9.36 4.80 1.44
N ASN A 48 10.40 5.58 1.74
CA ASN A 48 11.56 5.67 0.85
C ASN A 48 12.37 4.37 0.73
N LYS A 49 12.01 3.28 1.43
CA LYS A 49 12.76 1.99 1.41
C LYS A 49 11.93 0.77 1.03
N ARG A 50 10.64 0.73 1.38
CA ARG A 50 9.79 -0.44 1.21
C ARG A 50 8.30 -0.09 1.17
N LEU A 51 7.53 -1.00 0.60
CA LEU A 51 6.09 -1.05 0.77
C LEU A 51 5.76 -1.83 2.06
N ILE A 52 4.98 -1.23 2.95
CA ILE A 52 4.41 -1.91 4.12
C ILE A 52 2.93 -2.14 3.85
N LEU A 53 2.53 -3.42 3.80
CA LEU A 53 1.13 -3.83 3.71
C LEU A 53 0.62 -4.15 5.11
N GLN A 54 -0.35 -3.38 5.59
CA GLN A 54 -1.09 -3.69 6.80
C GLN A 54 -2.44 -4.30 6.46
N ASP A 55 -2.60 -5.58 6.82
CA ASP A 55 -3.85 -6.32 6.72
C ASP A 55 -4.55 -6.37 8.09
N ILE A 56 -5.84 -6.05 8.12
CA ILE A 56 -6.69 -6.22 9.30
C ILE A 56 -7.42 -7.58 9.24
N GLN A 57 -7.02 -8.48 10.14
CA GLN A 57 -7.53 -9.84 10.22
C GLN A 57 -8.67 -9.99 11.24
N GLY A 58 -9.57 -10.93 10.93
CA GLY A 58 -10.66 -11.33 11.81
C GLY A 58 -11.88 -10.41 11.78
N VAL A 59 -12.98 -10.87 12.38
CA VAL A 59 -14.26 -10.15 12.37
C VAL A 59 -14.19 -8.87 13.20
N THR A 60 -13.51 -8.92 14.34
CA THR A 60 -13.32 -7.78 15.26
C THR A 60 -12.28 -6.78 14.77
N GLY A 61 -11.44 -7.16 13.81
CA GLY A 61 -10.34 -6.32 13.30
C GLY A 61 -9.25 -6.00 14.31
N SER A 62 -9.17 -6.75 15.42
CA SER A 62 -8.16 -6.53 16.47
C SER A 62 -6.78 -7.06 16.10
N LYS A 63 -6.70 -8.06 15.20
CA LYS A 63 -5.44 -8.61 14.74
C LYS A 63 -4.98 -7.87 13.49
N ARG A 64 -3.72 -7.43 13.50
CA ARG A 64 -3.09 -6.75 12.37
C ARG A 64 -1.86 -7.53 11.93
N SER A 65 -1.66 -7.65 10.63
CA SER A 65 -0.46 -8.22 10.03
C SER A 65 0.25 -7.14 9.24
N TYR A 66 1.55 -6.99 9.46
CA TYR A 66 2.39 -6.02 8.75
C TYR A 66 3.39 -6.78 7.89
N ARG A 67 3.34 -6.59 6.58
CA ARG A 67 4.26 -7.22 5.63
C ARG A 67 5.12 -6.15 4.96
N SER A 68 6.42 -6.22 5.21
CA SER A 68 7.41 -5.33 4.63
C SER A 68 7.97 -5.93 3.34
N ILE A 69 7.81 -5.23 2.23
CA ILE A 69 8.25 -5.64 0.89
C ILE A 69 9.26 -4.60 0.39
N PRO A 70 10.57 -4.89 0.44
CA PRO A 70 11.58 -4.04 -0.18
C PRO A 70 11.28 -3.86 -1.68
N TYR A 71 11.45 -2.66 -2.21
CA TYR A 71 11.10 -2.41 -3.62
C TYR A 71 11.92 -3.27 -4.59
N GLY A 72 13.21 -3.47 -4.31
CA GLY A 72 14.09 -4.32 -5.14
C GLY A 72 13.75 -5.82 -5.12
N SER A 73 12.81 -6.27 -4.28
CA SER A 73 12.30 -7.65 -4.31
C SER A 73 11.02 -7.81 -5.12
N ILE A 74 10.42 -6.73 -5.63
CA ILE A 74 9.24 -6.79 -6.49
C ILE A 74 9.70 -7.06 -7.93
N ASN A 75 9.30 -8.20 -8.49
CA ASN A 75 9.67 -8.60 -9.86
C ASN A 75 8.67 -8.11 -10.90
N MET A 76 7.40 -8.05 -10.51
CA MET A 76 6.28 -7.79 -11.41
C MET A 76 5.09 -7.35 -10.56
N PHE A 77 4.25 -6.49 -11.12
CA PHE A 77 2.90 -6.26 -10.62
C PHE A 77 1.92 -6.22 -11.79
N SER A 78 0.66 -6.57 -11.53
CA SER A 78 -0.44 -6.46 -12.49
C SER A 78 -1.65 -5.84 -11.83
N VAL A 79 -2.43 -5.11 -12.62
CA VAL A 79 -3.73 -4.55 -12.20
C VAL A 79 -4.79 -5.05 -13.16
N GLU A 80 -5.82 -5.66 -12.61
CA GLU A 80 -7.01 -6.11 -13.30
C GLU A 80 -8.17 -5.20 -12.88
N THR A 81 -8.66 -4.40 -13.81
CA THR A 81 -9.74 -3.46 -13.53
C THR A 81 -11.08 -4.15 -13.59
N ALA A 82 -12.00 -3.73 -12.72
CA ALA A 82 -13.37 -4.22 -12.74
C ALA A 82 -14.03 -3.99 -14.12
N GLY A 83 -14.68 -5.03 -14.65
CA GLY A 83 -15.49 -4.94 -15.88
C GLY A 83 -16.86 -4.30 -15.62
N THR A 84 -17.74 -4.28 -16.63
CA THR A 84 -19.08 -3.66 -16.50
C THR A 84 -19.98 -4.30 -15.44
N PHE A 85 -19.74 -5.59 -15.13
CA PHE A 85 -20.51 -6.36 -14.14
C PHE A 85 -19.75 -6.66 -12.85
N ASP A 86 -18.41 -6.59 -12.89
CA ASP A 86 -17.58 -6.80 -11.70
C ASP A 86 -17.40 -5.47 -10.96
N THR A 87 -17.35 -5.54 -9.65
CA THR A 87 -17.38 -4.36 -8.78
C THR A 87 -15.99 -3.97 -8.30
N ASP A 88 -15.08 -4.94 -8.25
CA ASP A 88 -13.80 -4.80 -7.61
C ASP A 88 -12.66 -4.93 -8.63
N SER A 89 -11.63 -4.12 -8.45
CA SER A 89 -10.37 -4.29 -9.19
C SER A 89 -9.41 -5.13 -8.35
N GLU A 90 -8.51 -5.86 -8.97
CA GLU A 90 -7.51 -6.68 -8.28
C GLU A 90 -6.10 -6.22 -8.66
N MET A 91 -5.21 -6.10 -7.68
CA MET A 91 -3.77 -5.96 -7.92
C MET A 91 -3.05 -7.21 -7.43
N LYS A 92 -2.08 -7.66 -8.24
CA LYS A 92 -1.19 -8.77 -7.91
C LYS A 92 0.25 -8.26 -7.90
N ILE A 93 1.01 -8.60 -6.87
CA ILE A 93 2.44 -8.26 -6.73
C ILE A 93 3.25 -9.54 -6.57
N TRP A 94 4.17 -9.78 -7.49
CA TRP A 94 5.12 -10.88 -7.41
C TRP A 94 6.39 -10.43 -6.71
N VAL A 95 6.73 -11.13 -5.64
CA VAL A 95 7.91 -10.86 -4.82
C VAL A 95 8.89 -12.02 -4.95
N LYS A 96 10.19 -11.72 -5.08
CA LYS A 96 11.25 -12.74 -5.14
C LYS A 96 11.11 -13.72 -3.98
N GLY A 97 11.10 -15.02 -4.30
CA GLY A 97 11.01 -16.10 -3.31
C GLY A 97 9.59 -16.44 -2.85
N LEU A 98 8.54 -15.81 -3.39
CA LEU A 98 7.16 -16.27 -3.23
C LEU A 98 6.67 -16.95 -4.51
N ASP A 99 6.06 -18.13 -4.36
CA ASP A 99 5.48 -18.88 -5.48
C ASP A 99 4.17 -18.23 -5.98
N GLU A 100 3.39 -17.68 -5.05
CA GLU A 100 2.14 -16.99 -5.34
C GLU A 100 2.28 -15.48 -5.16
N PRO A 101 1.64 -14.66 -6.03
CA PRO A 101 1.61 -13.22 -5.85
C PRO A 101 0.80 -12.84 -4.62
N ILE A 102 1.15 -11.71 -4.03
CA ILE A 102 0.30 -11.03 -3.07
C ILE A 102 -0.86 -10.42 -3.85
N LYS A 103 -2.09 -10.83 -3.52
CA LYS A 103 -3.31 -10.35 -4.15
C LYS A 103 -4.03 -9.38 -3.23
N GLN A 104 -4.51 -8.26 -3.77
CA GLN A 104 -5.34 -7.30 -3.06
C GLN A 104 -6.51 -6.90 -3.93
N ASN A 105 -7.71 -6.98 -3.37
CA ASN A 105 -8.91 -6.46 -4.00
C ASN A 105 -9.18 -5.01 -3.54
N PHE A 106 -9.64 -4.21 -4.48
CA PHE A 106 -9.95 -2.80 -4.32
C PHE A 106 -11.43 -2.60 -4.58
N GLY A 107 -12.15 -2.08 -3.59
CA GLY A 107 -13.53 -1.66 -3.79
C GLY A 107 -13.64 -0.43 -4.71
N ARG A 108 -14.83 -0.17 -5.26
CA ARG A 108 -15.12 0.91 -6.24
C ARG A 108 -14.59 2.31 -5.91
N LYS A 109 -14.36 2.62 -4.63
CA LYS A 109 -13.91 3.95 -4.17
C LYS A 109 -12.39 4.10 -4.10
N ALA A 110 -11.63 3.02 -4.24
CA ALA A 110 -10.18 3.08 -4.16
C ALA A 110 -9.60 3.72 -5.43
N ASP A 111 -8.59 4.58 -5.25
CA ASP A 111 -7.82 5.13 -6.37
C ASP A 111 -6.79 4.12 -6.88
N VAL A 112 -7.25 3.10 -7.59
CA VAL A 112 -6.39 2.02 -8.13
C VAL A 112 -5.32 2.58 -9.06
N LYS A 113 -5.63 3.63 -9.83
CA LYS A 113 -4.67 4.27 -10.74
C LYS A 113 -3.58 5.02 -9.98
N GLY A 114 -3.96 5.73 -8.91
CA GLY A 114 -3.02 6.39 -8.00
C GLY A 114 -2.08 5.39 -7.35
N ILE A 115 -2.61 4.28 -6.83
CA ILE A 115 -1.82 3.20 -6.21
C ILE A 115 -0.88 2.54 -7.23
N GLN A 116 -1.36 2.27 -8.44
CA GLN A 116 -0.54 1.72 -9.51
C GLN A 116 0.61 2.66 -9.88
N ARG A 117 0.34 3.97 -10.01
CA ARG A 117 1.36 4.99 -10.30
C ARG A 117 2.38 5.08 -9.17
N ALA A 118 1.92 5.08 -7.92
CA ALA A 118 2.80 5.11 -6.75
C ALA A 118 3.72 3.89 -6.73
N LEU A 119 3.17 2.68 -6.88
CA LEU A 119 3.97 1.46 -6.94
C LEU A 119 5.00 1.49 -8.06
N ALA A 120 4.60 1.95 -9.26
CA ALA A 120 5.51 2.11 -10.38
C ALA A 120 6.68 3.06 -10.08
N SER A 121 6.44 4.18 -9.37
CA SER A 121 7.51 5.14 -9.05
C SER A 121 8.57 4.64 -8.06
N TYR A 122 8.30 3.55 -7.34
CA TYR A 122 9.26 2.97 -6.39
C TYR A 122 9.93 1.70 -6.92
N VAL A 123 9.27 0.98 -7.83
CA VAL A 123 9.74 -0.30 -8.34
C VAL A 123 10.57 -0.16 -9.63
N LEU A 124 10.33 0.89 -10.42
CA LEU A 124 11.00 1.17 -11.70
C LEU A 124 12.06 2.26 -11.56
#